data_AF-A0A817Z8F3-F1
#
_entry.id   AF-A0A817Z8F3-F1
#
_cell.length_a   1.000
_cell.length_b   1.000
_cell.length_c   1.000
_cell.angle_alpha   90.00
_cell.angle_beta   90.00
_cell.angle_gamma   90.00
#
_symmetry.space_group_name_H-M   'P 1'
#
loop_
_entity.id
_entity.type
_entity.pdbx_description
1 polymer ?
#
loop_
_entity_poly.entity_id
_entity_poly.type
_entity_poly.pdbx_seq_one_letter_code
_entity_poly.pdbx_strand_id
1 'polypeptide(L)'
;MLLNVSSLSLYLADIFLLLDNVSCPIVVLNGTYHTEAAAKSFSKHFNNYNIYSQEGTNSFGGVLIAVHRSIPVQQVDVFMKVPNIIALDIGSSHDKFQLATCYSPPNEKLPIALFNQIMKRNKNTILLGDLNAKHQSWSRSNENQKGHVLFDWLLTKSMTVVNKYVATSTRSNATIDLILAPAQMTGIKTSFSVLPSMGSDHLPVIWIPDIKLVKKDCQYPIKRTYWQLFEMVNLNLVESKNVESKNVERKNIENKNIERK
;
A
#
# COMPACT_ATOMS: atom_id res chain seq x y z
N MET A 1 2.89 1.73 5.13
CA MET A 1 2.91 1.87 3.66
C MET A 1 1.94 0.88 3.06
N LEU A 2 1.16 1.29 2.06
CA LEU A 2 0.33 0.42 1.21
C LEU A 2 0.89 0.47 -0.21
N LEU A 3 1.04 -0.69 -0.86
CA LEU A 3 1.44 -0.76 -2.26
C LEU A 3 0.90 -2.04 -2.90
N ASN A 4 0.17 -1.94 -4.01
CA ASN A 4 0.04 -3.08 -4.93
C ASN A 4 1.32 -3.20 -5.76
N VAL A 5 2.03 -4.31 -5.63
CA VAL A 5 3.34 -4.50 -6.29
C VAL A 5 3.23 -5.09 -7.68
N SER A 6 2.06 -5.58 -8.11
CA SER A 6 1.85 -6.24 -9.42
C SER A 6 2.79 -7.42 -9.72
N SER A 7 3.60 -7.86 -8.76
CA SER A 7 4.39 -9.09 -8.65
C SER A 7 5.49 -8.86 -7.62
N LEU A 8 5.50 -9.62 -6.52
CA LEU A 8 6.55 -9.48 -5.53
C LEU A 8 7.92 -9.87 -6.11
N SER A 9 7.99 -10.99 -6.84
CA SER A 9 9.26 -11.51 -7.37
C SER A 9 9.91 -10.57 -8.38
N LEU A 10 9.11 -9.93 -9.25
CA LEU A 10 9.60 -9.03 -10.29
C LEU A 10 10.23 -7.76 -9.70
N TYR A 11 9.64 -7.21 -8.64
CA TYR A 11 10.03 -5.91 -8.08
C TYR A 11 10.77 -6.01 -6.74
N LEU A 12 11.31 -7.18 -6.37
CA LEU A 12 12.00 -7.36 -5.09
C LEU A 12 13.10 -6.31 -4.86
N ALA A 13 13.94 -6.06 -5.87
CA ALA A 13 15.06 -5.12 -5.75
C ALA A 13 14.58 -3.68 -5.51
N ASP A 14 13.56 -3.24 -6.26
CA ASP A 14 12.97 -1.90 -6.11
C ASP A 14 12.27 -1.74 -4.76
N ILE A 15 11.54 -2.78 -4.31
CA ILE A 15 10.90 -2.79 -2.99
C ILE A 15 11.95 -2.71 -1.88
N PHE A 16 13.09 -3.40 -2.03
CA PHE A 16 14.19 -3.34 -1.05
C PHE A 16 14.75 -1.93 -0.97
N LEU A 17 15.08 -1.35 -2.13
CA LEU A 17 15.56 0.03 -2.22
C LEU A 17 14.56 1.02 -1.60
N LEU A 18 13.26 0.88 -1.88
CA LEU A 18 12.24 1.76 -1.30
C LEU A 18 12.20 1.66 0.22
N LEU A 19 12.07 0.44 0.75
CA LEU A 19 11.82 0.22 2.17
C LEU A 19 13.06 0.48 3.04
N ASP A 20 14.26 0.27 2.50
CA ASP A 20 15.51 0.63 3.17
C ASP A 20 15.65 2.15 3.33
N ASN A 21 15.11 2.93 2.40
CA ASN A 21 15.14 4.39 2.45
C ASN A 21 13.96 5.01 3.20
N VAL A 22 12.78 4.39 3.14
CA VAL A 22 11.52 4.96 3.67
C VAL A 22 11.20 4.52 5.11
N SER A 23 11.98 3.60 5.70
CA SER A 23 11.83 3.02 7.06
C SER A 23 10.40 3.06 7.61
N CYS A 24 9.56 2.17 7.07
CA CYS A 24 8.16 2.09 7.43
C CYS A 24 7.91 0.90 8.36
N PRO A 25 7.48 1.10 9.60
CA PRO A 25 7.37 0.01 10.57
C PRO A 25 6.24 -0.98 10.27
N ILE A 26 5.29 -0.62 9.41
CA ILE A 26 4.22 -1.48 8.92
C ILE A 26 4.09 -1.30 7.41
N VAL A 27 4.32 -2.38 6.67
CA VAL A 27 4.24 -2.42 5.21
C VAL A 27 3.15 -3.41 4.81
N VAL A 28 2.26 -2.99 3.91
CA VAL A 28 1.18 -3.79 3.35
C VAL A 28 1.36 -3.84 1.85
N LEU A 29 1.55 -5.05 1.32
CA LEU A 29 1.70 -5.32 -0.10
C LEU A 29 0.48 -6.10 -0.61
N ASN A 30 -0.05 -5.70 -1.76
CA ASN A 30 -1.10 -6.41 -2.50
C ASN A 30 -0.57 -6.81 -3.89
N GLY A 31 -1.30 -7.69 -4.58
CA GLY A 31 -0.86 -8.19 -5.89
C GLY A 31 0.52 -8.82 -5.84
N THR A 32 0.78 -9.62 -4.78
CA THR A 32 2.12 -10.21 -4.57
C THR A 32 2.45 -11.31 -5.56
N TYR A 33 1.45 -11.86 -6.27
CA TYR A 33 1.55 -12.97 -7.22
C TYR A 33 2.26 -14.12 -6.52
N HIS A 34 1.68 -14.50 -5.38
CA HIS A 34 2.38 -15.18 -4.29
C HIS A 34 3.30 -16.29 -4.80
N THR A 35 4.59 -16.13 -4.48
CA THR A 35 5.58 -17.20 -4.61
C THR A 35 6.30 -17.33 -3.28
N GLU A 36 6.38 -18.57 -2.77
CA GLU A 36 7.04 -18.86 -1.51
C GLU A 36 8.51 -18.40 -1.51
N ALA A 37 9.19 -18.50 -2.67
CA ALA A 37 10.55 -18.06 -2.87
C ALA A 37 10.72 -16.53 -2.72
N ALA A 38 9.81 -15.73 -3.26
CA ALA A 38 9.89 -14.27 -3.14
C ALA A 38 9.56 -13.82 -1.71
N ALA A 39 8.56 -14.43 -1.06
CA ALA A 39 8.24 -14.16 0.34
C ALA A 39 9.43 -14.51 1.27
N LYS A 40 10.10 -15.64 1.04
CA LYS A 40 11.32 -16.03 1.76
C LYS A 40 12.46 -15.03 1.53
N SER A 41 12.66 -14.58 0.30
CA SER A 41 13.69 -13.58 -0.04
C SER A 41 13.42 -12.24 0.65
N PHE A 42 12.16 -11.78 0.64
CA PHE A 42 11.73 -10.59 1.35
C PHE A 42 11.99 -10.71 2.86
N SER A 43 11.60 -11.84 3.47
CA SER A 43 11.82 -12.11 4.90
C SER A 43 13.30 -12.14 5.29
N LYS A 44 14.16 -12.69 4.41
CA LYS A 44 15.61 -12.72 4.63
C LYS A 44 16.23 -11.32 4.62
N HIS A 45 15.82 -10.44 3.68
CA HIS A 45 16.30 -9.06 3.60
C HIS A 45 15.81 -8.23 4.78
N PHE A 46 14.51 -8.33 5.10
CA PHE A 46 13.87 -7.62 6.20
C PHE A 46 13.74 -8.47 7.47
N ASN A 47 14.87 -9.00 7.95
CA ASN A 47 14.91 -9.89 9.12
C ASN A 47 14.39 -9.25 10.41
N ASN A 48 14.34 -7.91 10.49
CA ASN A 48 13.80 -7.12 11.58
C ASN A 48 12.26 -6.96 11.53
N TYR A 49 11.58 -7.64 10.60
CA TYR A 49 10.13 -7.68 10.50
C TYR A 49 9.58 -9.10 10.78
N ASN A 50 8.37 -9.15 11.32
CA ASN A 50 7.50 -10.31 11.27
C ASN A 50 6.70 -10.22 9.96
N ILE A 51 6.79 -11.25 9.12
CA ILE A 51 6.17 -11.31 7.80
C ILE A 51 4.98 -12.25 7.83
N TYR A 52 3.83 -11.76 7.37
CA TYR A 52 2.60 -12.52 7.19
C TYR A 52 2.23 -12.48 5.71
N SER A 53 1.97 -13.62 5.09
CA SER A 53 1.60 -13.70 3.68
C SER A 53 0.41 -14.61 3.49
N GLN A 54 -0.43 -14.28 2.51
CA GLN A 54 -1.58 -15.09 2.13
C GLN A 54 -1.69 -15.15 0.61
N GLU A 55 -2.00 -16.34 0.09
CA GLU A 55 -2.24 -16.56 -1.34
C GLU A 55 -3.49 -15.82 -1.83
N GLY A 56 -3.59 -15.63 -3.13
CA GLY A 56 -4.72 -14.95 -3.76
C GLY A 56 -5.84 -15.87 -4.19
N THR A 57 -6.95 -15.27 -4.61
CA THR A 57 -8.06 -15.95 -5.31
C THR A 57 -7.69 -16.36 -6.75
N ASN A 58 -6.61 -15.80 -7.30
CA ASN A 58 -6.09 -16.05 -8.64
C ASN A 58 -4.56 -15.83 -8.67
N SER A 59 -3.92 -16.09 -9.80
CA SER A 59 -2.47 -15.98 -10.00
C SER A 59 -1.90 -14.57 -9.84
N PHE A 60 -2.73 -13.54 -9.99
CA PHE A 60 -2.36 -12.13 -9.81
C PHE A 60 -2.65 -11.63 -8.39
N GLY A 61 -3.21 -12.49 -7.53
CA GLY A 61 -3.56 -12.14 -6.17
C GLY A 61 -2.43 -12.33 -5.18
N GLY A 62 -2.82 -12.35 -3.91
CA GLY A 62 -1.93 -12.51 -2.79
C GLY A 62 -1.63 -11.18 -2.12
N VAL A 63 -1.41 -11.29 -0.80
CA VAL A 63 -1.15 -10.16 0.07
C VAL A 63 -0.03 -10.49 1.04
N LEU A 64 0.69 -9.46 1.49
CA LEU A 64 1.75 -9.58 2.49
C LEU A 64 1.66 -8.40 3.45
N ILE A 65 1.76 -8.65 4.75
CA ILE A 65 1.95 -7.61 5.77
C ILE A 65 3.29 -7.87 6.47
N ALA A 66 4.17 -6.88 6.46
CA ALA A 66 5.40 -6.87 7.24
C ALA A 66 5.23 -5.90 8.42
N VAL A 67 5.44 -6.40 9.64
CA VAL A 67 5.37 -5.59 10.86
C VAL A 67 6.71 -5.64 11.57
N HIS A 68 7.30 -4.47 11.83
CA HIS A 68 8.59 -4.38 12.49
C HIS A 68 8.54 -5.06 13.87
N ARG A 69 9.58 -5.85 14.22
CA ARG A 69 9.61 -6.71 15.42
C ARG A 69 9.48 -5.95 16.75
N SER A 70 9.74 -4.65 16.75
CA SER A 70 9.50 -3.78 17.92
C SER A 70 8.02 -3.60 18.25
N ILE A 71 7.11 -3.92 17.34
CA ILE A 71 5.67 -3.73 17.50
C ILE A 71 5.05 -5.08 17.90
N PRO A 72 4.33 -5.16 19.04
CA PRO A 72 3.53 -6.33 19.37
C PRO A 72 2.52 -6.62 18.26
N VAL A 73 2.47 -7.86 17.79
CA VAL A 73 1.57 -8.28 16.71
C VAL A 73 1.10 -9.72 16.92
N GLN A 74 -0.17 -9.97 16.59
CA GLN A 74 -0.77 -11.31 16.57
C GLN A 74 -1.66 -11.46 15.35
N GLN A 75 -1.52 -12.56 14.60
CA GLN A 75 -2.43 -12.87 13.50
C GLN A 75 -3.78 -13.34 14.04
N VAL A 76 -4.87 -12.99 13.35
CA VAL A 76 -6.22 -13.35 13.77
C VAL A 76 -6.61 -14.71 13.18
N ASP A 77 -6.67 -15.73 14.01
CA ASP A 77 -6.81 -17.15 13.61
C ASP A 77 -7.99 -17.43 12.68
N VAL A 78 -9.16 -16.84 12.96
CA VAL A 78 -10.39 -17.07 12.16
C VAL A 78 -10.25 -16.61 10.69
N PHE A 79 -9.29 -15.74 10.39
CA PHE A 79 -9.06 -15.21 9.03
C PHE A 79 -7.77 -15.73 8.39
N MET A 80 -7.03 -16.64 9.04
CA MET A 80 -5.71 -17.09 8.60
C MET A 80 -5.66 -17.79 7.24
N LYS A 81 -6.79 -18.33 6.75
CA LYS A 81 -6.85 -19.09 5.50
C LYS A 81 -7.69 -18.41 4.42
N VAL A 82 -8.06 -17.15 4.63
CA VAL A 82 -8.92 -16.45 3.67
C VAL A 82 -8.05 -15.84 2.56
N PRO A 83 -8.20 -16.25 1.29
CA PRO A 83 -7.40 -15.70 0.20
C PRO A 83 -7.50 -14.17 0.10
N ASN A 84 -6.42 -13.54 -0.34
CA ASN A 84 -6.28 -12.08 -0.47
C ASN A 84 -6.49 -11.28 0.83
N ILE A 85 -6.56 -11.92 2.01
CA ILE A 85 -6.85 -11.23 3.27
C ILE A 85 -5.88 -11.66 4.35
N ILE A 86 -5.38 -10.66 5.09
CA ILE A 86 -4.67 -10.87 6.35
C ILE A 86 -5.27 -9.90 7.35
N ALA A 87 -5.60 -10.38 8.55
CA ALA A 87 -6.00 -9.56 9.67
C ALA A 87 -5.03 -9.79 10.84
N LEU A 88 -4.49 -8.69 11.36
CA LEU A 88 -3.55 -8.66 12.48
C LEU A 88 -4.10 -7.77 13.58
N ASP A 89 -3.88 -8.20 14.81
CA ASP A 89 -3.98 -7.35 15.99
C ASP A 89 -2.62 -6.70 16.23
N ILE A 90 -2.59 -5.36 16.29
CA ILE A 90 -1.37 -4.56 16.41
C ILE A 90 -1.37 -3.81 17.75
N GLY A 91 -0.22 -3.80 18.41
CA GLY A 91 -0.01 -3.13 19.69
C GLY A 91 -0.36 -4.00 20.90
N SER A 92 -0.11 -3.45 22.08
CA SER A 92 -0.48 -4.03 23.37
C SER A 92 -1.33 -3.03 24.15
N SER A 93 -2.16 -3.53 25.07
CA SER A 93 -2.99 -2.73 25.99
C SER A 93 -3.94 -1.72 25.31
N HIS A 94 -3.96 -0.46 25.77
CA HIS A 94 -5.03 0.51 25.46
C HIS A 94 -4.99 1.04 24.01
N ASP A 95 -3.84 0.97 23.34
CA ASP A 95 -3.66 1.46 21.96
C ASP A 95 -3.77 0.35 20.91
N LYS A 96 -4.34 -0.82 21.30
CA LYS A 96 -4.51 -1.96 20.40
C LYS A 96 -5.54 -1.65 19.31
N PHE A 97 -5.14 -1.86 18.06
CA PHE A 97 -6.03 -1.76 16.90
C PHE A 97 -5.90 -3.01 16.04
N GLN A 98 -6.86 -3.20 15.13
CA GLN A 98 -6.81 -4.27 14.14
C GLN A 98 -6.44 -3.68 12.78
N LEU A 99 -5.48 -4.31 12.11
CA LEU A 99 -5.07 -3.99 10.75
C LEU A 99 -5.49 -5.15 9.85
N ALA A 100 -6.30 -4.88 8.84
CA ALA A 100 -6.71 -5.87 7.87
C ALA A 100 -6.38 -5.42 6.44
N THR A 101 -5.74 -6.27 5.65
CA THR A 101 -5.58 -6.01 4.22
C THR A 101 -6.53 -6.84 3.39
N CYS A 102 -6.94 -6.30 2.24
CA CYS A 102 -7.72 -7.00 1.24
C CYS A 102 -7.26 -6.58 -0.17
N TYR A 103 -6.89 -7.56 -0.98
CA TYR A 103 -6.83 -7.35 -2.44
C TYR A 103 -8.14 -7.81 -3.08
N SER A 104 -8.85 -6.92 -3.76
CA SER A 104 -10.06 -7.24 -4.51
C SER A 104 -9.84 -6.96 -6.00
N PRO A 105 -9.54 -7.99 -6.81
CA PRO A 105 -9.34 -7.86 -8.25
C PRO A 105 -10.51 -7.16 -8.96
N PRO A 106 -10.31 -6.51 -10.12
CA PRO A 106 -11.35 -5.72 -10.78
C PRO A 106 -12.67 -6.44 -11.00
N ASN A 107 -12.61 -7.73 -11.35
CA ASN A 107 -13.79 -8.54 -11.70
C ASN A 107 -14.39 -9.32 -10.52
N GLU A 108 -13.82 -9.20 -9.32
CA GLU A 108 -14.33 -9.85 -8.12
C GLU A 108 -15.18 -8.88 -7.28
N LYS A 109 -16.19 -9.40 -6.59
CA LYS A 109 -17.00 -8.60 -5.65
C LYS A 109 -16.20 -8.27 -4.40
N LEU A 110 -16.51 -7.13 -3.75
CA LEU A 110 -15.97 -6.86 -2.43
C LEU A 110 -16.52 -7.85 -1.41
N PRO A 111 -15.67 -8.40 -0.51
CA PRO A 111 -16.12 -9.35 0.50
C PRO A 111 -16.75 -8.63 1.71
N ILE A 112 -17.82 -7.87 1.48
CA ILE A 112 -18.48 -7.03 2.49
C ILE A 112 -18.90 -7.81 3.73
N ALA A 113 -19.40 -9.03 3.56
CA ALA A 113 -19.77 -9.90 4.68
C ALA A 113 -18.57 -10.19 5.60
N LEU A 114 -17.38 -10.39 5.02
CA LEU A 114 -16.16 -10.60 5.76
C LEU A 114 -15.64 -9.31 6.39
N PHE A 115 -15.72 -8.18 5.70
CA PHE A 115 -15.41 -6.88 6.30
C PHE A 115 -16.27 -6.63 7.55
N ASN A 116 -17.56 -7.00 7.51
CA ASN A 116 -18.44 -6.94 8.67
C ASN A 116 -17.96 -7.85 9.82
N GLN A 117 -17.48 -9.07 9.53
CA GLN A 117 -16.95 -9.97 10.56
C GLN A 117 -15.66 -9.43 11.20
N ILE A 118 -14.74 -8.91 10.39
CA ILE A 118 -13.50 -8.26 10.84
C ILE A 118 -13.85 -7.09 11.78
N MET A 119 -14.70 -6.16 11.32
CA MET A 119 -15.10 -5.00 12.13
C MET A 119 -15.91 -5.36 13.38
N LYS A 120 -16.72 -6.43 13.33
CA LYS A 120 -17.45 -6.91 14.52
C LYS A 120 -16.49 -7.39 15.61
N ARG A 121 -15.34 -7.96 15.21
CA ARG A 121 -14.30 -8.39 16.15
C ARG A 121 -13.60 -7.22 16.82
N ASN A 122 -13.29 -6.16 16.07
CA ASN A 122 -12.67 -4.96 16.61
C ASN A 122 -13.19 -3.70 15.90
N LYS A 123 -13.84 -2.80 16.65
CA LYS A 123 -14.33 -1.52 16.11
C LYS A 123 -13.19 -0.57 15.72
N ASN A 124 -12.00 -0.72 16.32
CA ASN A 124 -10.78 -0.01 15.97
C ASN A 124 -10.04 -0.75 14.84
N THR A 125 -10.73 -1.02 13.73
CA THR A 125 -10.17 -1.69 12.56
C THR A 125 -9.79 -0.69 11.49
N ILE A 126 -8.54 -0.75 11.05
CA ILE A 126 -8.05 -0.13 9.82
C ILE A 126 -8.06 -1.21 8.73
N LEU A 127 -8.78 -0.96 7.64
CA LEU A 127 -8.82 -1.83 6.47
C LEU A 127 -8.13 -1.14 5.31
N LEU A 128 -7.17 -1.79 4.67
CA LEU A 128 -6.44 -1.17 3.57
C LEU A 128 -6.03 -2.14 2.46
N GLY A 129 -6.08 -1.69 1.22
CA GLY A 129 -5.66 -2.50 0.09
C GLY A 129 -6.08 -1.95 -1.26
N ASP A 130 -5.67 -2.61 -2.33
CA ASP A 130 -6.23 -2.39 -3.66
C ASP A 130 -7.62 -3.04 -3.74
N LEU A 131 -8.62 -2.19 -3.62
CA LEU A 131 -10.02 -2.59 -3.64
C LEU A 131 -10.61 -2.51 -5.06
N ASN A 132 -9.91 -1.92 -6.03
CA ASN A 132 -10.45 -1.62 -7.37
C ASN A 132 -11.81 -0.90 -7.36
N ALA A 133 -12.11 -0.15 -6.29
CA ALA A 133 -13.39 0.52 -6.06
C ALA A 133 -13.26 2.02 -6.34
N LYS A 134 -14.10 2.53 -7.24
CA LYS A 134 -14.05 3.92 -7.70
C LYS A 134 -15.36 4.63 -7.38
N HIS A 135 -15.29 5.70 -6.61
CA HIS A 135 -16.43 6.54 -6.28
C HIS A 135 -15.98 7.99 -6.14
N GLN A 136 -16.87 8.93 -6.49
CA GLN A 136 -16.58 10.36 -6.52
C GLN A 136 -16.27 10.96 -5.15
N SER A 137 -16.55 10.24 -4.05
CA SER A 137 -16.24 10.67 -2.68
C SER A 137 -14.77 10.43 -2.27
N TRP A 138 -13.97 9.74 -3.10
CA TRP A 138 -12.54 9.54 -2.87
C TRP A 138 -11.68 9.48 -4.14
N SER A 139 -12.25 9.33 -5.33
CA SER A 139 -11.54 9.31 -6.59
C SER A 139 -12.11 10.38 -7.52
N ARG A 140 -11.25 10.98 -8.36
CA ARG A 140 -11.66 11.90 -9.44
C ARG A 140 -11.98 11.18 -10.76
N SER A 141 -11.80 9.87 -10.81
CA SER A 141 -12.11 9.02 -11.96
C SER A 141 -13.60 8.66 -12.02
N ASN A 142 -14.04 8.13 -13.17
CA ASN A 142 -15.37 7.53 -13.29
C ASN A 142 -15.63 6.46 -12.22
N GLU A 143 -16.85 6.48 -11.69
CA GLU A 143 -17.32 5.55 -10.65
C GLU A 143 -17.52 4.14 -11.20
N ASN A 144 -17.59 3.15 -10.32
CA ASN A 144 -17.98 1.79 -10.67
C ASN A 144 -18.90 1.17 -9.61
N GLN A 145 -19.58 0.07 -9.97
CA GLN A 145 -20.50 -0.63 -9.06
C GLN A 145 -19.84 -1.00 -7.72
N LYS A 146 -18.57 -1.38 -7.78
CA LYS A 146 -17.78 -1.73 -6.59
C LYS A 146 -17.60 -0.53 -5.65
N GLY A 147 -17.41 0.66 -6.21
CA GLY A 147 -17.35 1.93 -5.50
C GLY A 147 -18.66 2.28 -4.80
N HIS A 148 -19.81 2.14 -5.47
CA HIS A 148 -21.11 2.37 -4.81
C HIS A 148 -21.34 1.41 -3.65
N VAL A 149 -21.07 0.11 -3.82
CA VAL A 149 -21.18 -0.88 -2.73
C VAL A 149 -20.27 -0.53 -1.55
N LEU A 150 -19.03 -0.12 -1.82
CA LEU A 150 -18.10 0.30 -0.78
C LEU A 150 -18.57 1.58 -0.08
N PHE A 151 -19.08 2.55 -0.84
CA PHE A 151 -19.57 3.82 -0.31
C PHE A 151 -20.73 3.61 0.66
N ASP A 152 -21.73 2.82 0.28
CA ASP A 152 -22.86 2.47 1.15
C ASP A 152 -22.37 1.78 2.42
N TRP A 153 -21.43 0.85 2.28
CA TRP A 153 -20.84 0.17 3.44
C TRP A 153 -20.11 1.15 4.37
N LEU A 154 -19.29 2.06 3.85
CA LEU A 154 -18.57 3.07 4.63
C LEU A 154 -19.52 3.94 5.46
N LEU A 155 -20.64 4.37 4.88
CA LEU A 155 -21.67 5.16 5.56
C LEU A 155 -22.25 4.40 6.76
N THR A 156 -22.54 3.10 6.61
CA THR A 156 -23.09 2.27 7.71
C THR A 156 -22.09 2.00 8.83
N LYS A 157 -20.79 2.11 8.56
CA LYS A 157 -19.72 1.74 9.51
C LYS A 157 -19.00 2.92 10.13
N SER A 158 -19.40 4.15 9.81
CA SER A 158 -18.72 5.38 10.24
C SER A 158 -17.20 5.35 9.92
N MET A 159 -16.86 4.77 8.77
CA MET A 159 -15.49 4.71 8.27
C MET A 159 -15.27 5.77 7.20
N THR A 160 -14.02 6.20 7.07
CA THR A 160 -13.62 7.20 6.08
C THR A 160 -12.41 6.70 5.28
N VAL A 161 -12.39 7.03 3.99
CA VAL A 161 -11.20 6.88 3.14
C VAL A 161 -10.19 7.96 3.51
N VAL A 162 -8.96 7.59 3.83
CA VAL A 162 -7.89 8.51 4.22
C VAL A 162 -7.31 9.21 2.99
N ASN A 163 -6.86 8.45 2.00
CA ASN A 163 -6.09 8.94 0.86
C ASN A 163 -6.97 9.38 -0.32
N LYS A 164 -7.85 10.37 -0.10
CA LYS A 164 -8.81 10.83 -1.11
C LYS A 164 -8.17 11.69 -2.20
N TYR A 165 -8.76 11.64 -3.38
CA TYR A 165 -8.53 12.54 -4.52
C TYR A 165 -7.09 12.60 -5.04
N VAL A 166 -6.34 11.52 -4.84
CA VAL A 166 -4.99 11.33 -5.36
C VAL A 166 -4.94 10.02 -6.13
N ALA A 167 -4.39 10.04 -7.34
CA ALA A 167 -4.24 8.82 -8.11
C ALA A 167 -3.28 7.87 -7.40
N THR A 168 -3.67 6.60 -7.25
CA THR A 168 -2.78 5.53 -6.78
C THR A 168 -2.50 4.49 -7.86
N SER A 169 -3.10 4.65 -9.04
CA SER A 169 -2.84 3.85 -10.23
C SER A 169 -2.46 4.75 -11.40
N THR A 170 -1.30 4.50 -12.01
CA THR A 170 -0.84 5.23 -13.21
C THR A 170 -1.64 4.85 -14.45
N ARG A 171 -2.14 3.61 -14.52
CA ARG A 171 -2.95 3.09 -15.63
C ARG A 171 -4.33 3.75 -15.71
N SER A 172 -4.98 3.95 -14.56
CA SER A 172 -6.38 4.40 -14.52
C SER A 172 -6.56 5.82 -14.01
N ASN A 173 -5.50 6.45 -13.52
CA ASN A 173 -5.52 7.76 -12.84
C ASN A 173 -6.58 7.84 -11.73
N ALA A 174 -6.82 6.71 -11.05
CA ALA A 174 -7.86 6.54 -10.05
C ALA A 174 -7.25 6.28 -8.67
N THR A 175 -8.00 6.62 -7.63
CA THR A 175 -7.73 6.19 -6.25
C THR A 175 -8.37 4.83 -6.03
N ILE A 176 -7.59 3.74 -6.06
CA ILE A 176 -8.10 2.35 -5.91
C ILE A 176 -7.42 1.56 -4.81
N ASP A 177 -6.19 1.94 -4.46
CA ASP A 177 -5.50 1.55 -3.23
C ASP A 177 -6.04 2.42 -2.11
N LEU A 178 -6.90 1.88 -1.26
CA LEU A 178 -7.65 2.64 -0.26
C LEU A 178 -7.20 2.28 1.14
N ILE A 179 -7.05 3.30 1.99
CA ILE A 179 -6.91 3.16 3.43
C ILE A 179 -8.22 3.60 4.06
N LEU A 180 -8.95 2.66 4.64
CA LEU A 180 -10.22 2.85 5.33
C LEU A 180 -9.96 2.81 6.83
N ALA A 181 -10.29 3.88 7.53
CA ALA A 181 -10.11 3.98 8.97
C ALA A 181 -11.37 4.49 9.67
N PRO A 182 -11.57 4.18 10.97
CA PRO A 182 -12.61 4.81 11.78
C PRO A 182 -12.41 6.33 11.78
N ALA A 183 -13.50 7.10 11.72
CA ALA A 183 -13.42 8.56 11.63
C ALA A 183 -12.57 9.19 12.75
N GLN A 184 -12.62 8.64 13.98
CA GLN A 184 -11.80 9.12 15.09
C GLN A 184 -10.28 8.99 14.89
N MET A 185 -9.83 8.11 13.97
CA MET A 185 -8.42 7.91 13.64
C MET A 185 -7.93 8.81 12.49
N THR A 186 -8.79 9.68 11.95
CA THR A 186 -8.52 10.51 10.76
C THR A 186 -8.50 12.01 11.03
N GLY A 187 -8.16 12.40 12.27
CA GLY A 187 -8.13 13.79 12.70
C GLY A 187 -6.99 14.63 12.08
N ILE A 188 -6.93 15.90 12.47
CA ILE A 188 -6.01 16.94 11.95
C ILE A 188 -4.53 16.55 12.08
N LYS A 189 -4.18 15.68 13.02
CA LYS A 189 -2.80 15.22 13.26
C LYS A 189 -2.33 14.09 12.34
N THR A 190 -3.16 13.69 11.37
CA THR A 190 -2.84 12.64 10.42
C THR A 190 -2.46 13.22 9.06
N SER A 191 -1.54 12.57 8.35
CA SER A 191 -1.15 12.96 6.99
C SER A 191 -0.88 11.73 6.13
N PHE A 192 -1.06 11.87 4.83
CA PHE A 192 -0.66 10.85 3.87
C PHE A 192 0.11 11.47 2.70
N SER A 193 0.89 10.66 2.02
CA SER A 193 1.57 11.00 0.77
C SER A 193 1.52 9.81 -0.19
N VAL A 194 1.58 10.10 -1.48
CA VAL A 194 1.74 9.10 -2.54
C VAL A 194 3.13 9.28 -3.13
N LEU A 195 3.91 8.21 -3.15
CA LEU A 195 5.26 8.20 -3.68
C LEU A 195 5.24 7.93 -5.19
N PRO A 196 6.32 8.28 -5.92
CA PRO A 196 6.47 7.91 -7.32
C PRO A 196 6.39 6.39 -7.55
N SER A 197 6.08 6.01 -8.80
CA SER A 197 6.07 4.60 -9.19
C SER A 197 7.46 4.00 -9.07
N MET A 198 7.50 2.77 -8.56
CA MET A 198 8.69 1.91 -8.47
C MET A 198 8.81 0.97 -9.69
N GLY A 199 8.01 1.17 -10.74
CA GLY A 199 7.88 0.26 -11.90
C GLY A 199 6.51 -0.42 -12.00
N SER A 200 5.83 -0.62 -10.87
CA SER A 200 4.42 -1.05 -10.83
C SER A 200 3.48 0.03 -11.41
N ASP A 201 2.34 -0.39 -11.94
CA ASP A 201 1.25 0.50 -12.35
C ASP A 201 0.46 1.08 -11.16
N HIS A 202 0.85 0.73 -9.94
CA HIS A 202 0.39 1.30 -8.68
C HIS A 202 1.48 2.12 -7.97
N LEU A 203 1.03 3.11 -7.20
CA LEU A 203 1.88 4.06 -6.48
C LEU A 203 1.87 3.77 -4.98
N PRO A 204 3.02 3.80 -4.29
CA PRO A 204 3.05 3.55 -2.85
C PRO A 204 2.34 4.67 -2.08
N VAL A 205 1.45 4.30 -1.16
CA VAL A 205 0.75 5.23 -0.26
C VAL A 205 1.36 5.14 1.14
N ILE A 206 1.89 6.25 1.64
CA ILE A 206 2.36 6.39 3.02
C ILE A 206 1.28 7.10 3.82
N TRP A 207 0.89 6.52 4.94
CA TRP A 207 0.00 7.16 5.90
C TRP A 207 0.68 7.23 7.26
N ILE A 208 0.63 8.42 7.87
CA ILE A 208 1.14 8.74 9.19
C ILE A 208 -0.08 9.07 10.06
N PRO A 209 -0.63 8.08 10.78
CA PRO A 209 -1.74 8.30 11.69
C PRO A 209 -1.27 8.86 13.04
N ASP A 210 -2.18 9.50 13.79
CA ASP A 210 -1.96 9.87 15.19
C ASP A 210 -2.25 8.67 16.10
N ILE A 211 -1.51 7.58 15.89
CA ILE A 211 -1.59 6.36 16.70
C ILE A 211 -0.25 6.20 17.41
N LYS A 212 -0.30 6.21 18.74
CA LYS A 212 0.87 5.93 19.58
C LYS A 212 0.94 4.43 19.82
N LEU A 213 2.03 3.81 19.41
CA LEU A 213 2.29 2.41 19.70
C LEU A 213 3.37 2.29 20.76
N VAL A 214 3.05 1.59 21.85
CA VAL A 214 4.06 1.12 22.80
C VAL A 214 4.95 0.11 22.07
N LYS A 215 6.22 0.47 21.91
CA LYS A 215 7.23 -0.40 21.32
C LYS A 215 7.82 -1.28 22.42
N LYS A 216 8.08 -2.54 22.11
CA LYS A 216 8.93 -3.38 22.96
C LYS A 216 10.37 -2.87 22.87
N ASP A 217 11.11 -2.97 23.96
CA ASP A 217 12.57 -2.90 23.90
C ASP A 217 13.04 -3.96 22.92
N CYS A 218 13.69 -3.50 21.86
CA CYS A 218 14.04 -4.33 20.72
C CYS A 218 15.50 -4.09 20.35
N GLN A 219 16.20 -5.17 20.01
CA GLN A 219 17.59 -5.13 19.55
C GLN A 219 17.72 -4.48 18.16
N TYR A 220 16.62 -4.29 17.45
CA TYR A 220 16.56 -3.70 16.12
C TYR A 220 15.85 -2.34 16.22
N PRO A 221 16.56 -1.22 16.39
CA PRO A 221 15.90 0.09 16.38
C PRO A 221 15.30 0.36 14.99
N ILE A 222 14.09 0.93 14.96
CA ILE A 222 13.51 1.43 13.70
C ILE A 222 14.42 2.56 13.19
N LYS A 223 15.07 2.35 12.04
CA LYS A 223 15.91 3.38 11.41
C LYS A 223 15.07 4.63 11.18
N ARG A 224 15.64 5.82 11.37
CA ARG A 224 14.95 7.06 11.01
C ARG A 224 14.91 7.20 9.50
N THR A 225 13.74 7.43 8.94
CA THR A 225 13.57 7.87 7.56
C THR A 225 14.01 9.32 7.43
N TYR A 226 14.95 9.61 6.54
CA TYR A 226 15.34 10.97 6.20
C TYR A 226 14.53 11.45 4.99
N TRP A 227 13.29 11.89 5.23
CA TRP A 227 12.37 12.32 4.18
C TRP A 227 12.95 13.40 3.25
N GLN A 228 13.76 14.31 3.79
CA GLN A 228 14.45 15.35 3.03
C GLN A 228 15.41 14.78 1.98
N LEU A 229 16.11 13.68 2.28
CA LEU A 229 16.99 13.02 1.32
C LEU A 229 16.19 12.38 0.19
N PHE A 230 14.99 11.86 0.48
CA PHE A 230 14.14 11.22 -0.52
C PHE A 230 13.50 12.23 -1.48
N GLU A 231 13.09 13.41 -0.98
CA GLU A 231 12.63 14.52 -1.82
C GLU A 231 13.74 14.99 -2.79
N MET A 232 14.99 15.08 -2.31
CA MET A 232 16.14 15.44 -3.14
C MET A 232 16.48 14.39 -4.20
N VAL A 233 16.45 13.09 -3.85
CA VAL A 233 16.68 11.99 -4.81
C VAL A 233 15.60 11.98 -5.90
N ASN A 234 14.34 12.23 -5.55
CA ASN A 234 13.26 12.31 -6.53
C ASN A 234 13.39 13.52 -7.47
N LEU A 235 13.82 14.69 -6.97
CA LEU A 235 14.11 15.84 -7.82
C LEU A 235 15.21 15.51 -8.84
N ASN A 236 16.30 14.88 -8.40
CA ASN A 236 17.40 14.48 -9.28
C ASN A 236 17.01 13.38 -10.30
N LEU A 237 16.12 12.46 -9.93
CA LEU A 237 15.59 11.43 -10.83
C LEU A 237 14.61 12.00 -11.87
N VAL A 238 13.83 13.03 -11.51
CA VAL A 238 12.98 13.76 -12.46
C VAL A 238 13.83 14.61 -13.40
N GLU A 239 14.87 15.28 -12.89
CA GLU A 239 15.79 16.07 -13.71
C GLU A 239 16.57 15.20 -14.71
N SER A 240 17.09 14.05 -14.28
CA SER A 240 17.81 13.12 -15.18
C SER A 240 16.91 12.58 -16.29
N LYS A 241 15.67 12.19 -15.99
CA LYS A 241 14.68 11.77 -17.00
C LYS A 241 14.28 12.90 -17.96
N ASN A 242 14.21 14.14 -17.48
CA ASN A 242 13.94 15.32 -18.31
C ASN A 242 15.12 15.72 -19.21
N VAL A 243 16.35 15.43 -18.79
CA VAL A 243 17.55 15.63 -19.62
C VAL A 243 17.64 14.56 -20.70
N GLU A 244 17.32 13.30 -20.37
CA GLU A 244 17.30 12.19 -21.33
C GLU A 244 16.26 12.39 -22.44
N SER A 245 15.04 12.81 -22.09
CA SER A 245 13.98 13.11 -23.06
C SER A 245 14.34 14.25 -24.00
N LYS A 246 14.93 15.34 -23.48
CA LYS A 246 15.43 16.46 -24.29
C LYS A 246 16.57 16.05 -25.24
N ASN A 247 17.42 15.12 -24.83
CA ASN A 247 18.52 14.63 -25.67
C ASN A 247 18.03 13.71 -26.79
N VAL A 248 17.00 12.89 -26.53
CA VAL A 248 16.33 12.08 -27.56
C VAL A 248 15.62 12.98 -28.59
N GLU A 249 14.95 14.02 -28.13
CA GLU A 249 14.26 14.97 -29.00
C GLU A 249 15.24 15.74 -29.91
N ARG A 250 16.40 16.18 -29.37
CA ARG A 250 17.48 16.79 -30.17
C ARG A 250 18.05 15.85 -31.23
N LYS A 251 18.33 14.59 -30.89
CA LYS A 251 18.82 13.57 -31.85
C LYS A 251 17.81 13.30 -32.96
N ASN A 252 16.52 13.28 -32.65
CA ASN A 252 15.46 13.10 -33.64
C ASN A 252 15.32 14.30 -34.59
N ILE A 253 15.58 15.53 -34.11
CA ILE A 253 15.60 16.74 -34.95
C ILE A 253 16.83 16.74 -35.86
N GLU A 254 18.00 16.35 -35.35
CA GLU A 254 19.23 16.24 -36.16
C GLU A 254 19.07 15.19 -37.26
N ASN A 255 18.53 14.01 -36.97
CA ASN A 255 18.30 12.96 -37.97
C ASN A 255 17.29 13.39 -39.06
N LYS A 256 16.23 14.11 -38.69
CA LYS A 256 15.27 14.67 -39.67
C LYS A 256 15.87 15.74 -40.59
N ASN A 257 16.91 16.43 -40.16
CA ASN A 257 17.62 17.43 -40.97
C ASN A 257 18.67 16.79 -41.90
N ILE A 258 19.14 15.59 -41.57
CA ILE A 258 20.05 14.80 -42.42
C ILE A 258 19.29 14.12 -43.56
N GLU A 259 18.06 13.63 -43.31
CA GLU A 259 17.20 13.02 -44.35
C GLU A 259 16.57 14.02 -45.34
N ARG A 260 16.74 15.33 -45.12
CA ARG A 260 16.21 16.41 -45.98
C ARG A 260 17.27 17.10 -46.85
N LYS A 261 18.50 16.58 -46.90
CA LYS A 261 19.56 16.98 -47.82
C LYS A 261 19.85 15.86 -48.81
#